data_AF-A0A842YM11-F1
#
_entry.id   AF-A0A842YM11-F1
#
_cell.length_a   1.000
_cell.length_b   1.000
_cell.length_c   1.000
_cell.angle_alpha   90.00
_cell.angle_beta   90.00
_cell.angle_gamma   90.00
#
_symmetry.space_group_name_H-M   'P 1'
#
loop_
_entity.id
_entity.type
_entity.pdbx_description
1 polymer ?
#
loop_
_entity_poly.entity_id
_entity_poly.type
_entity_poly.pdbx_seq_one_letter_code
_entity_poly.pdbx_strand_id
1 'polypeptide(L)'
;MTSGSRWDGIIPHPGILAFAMVLYFLGFVLDASGRSLAYGFLTGDMVVHFSTFPGFREQFIDYLSATALWVFISNITQVTVFIFTLATVYPVLKIFILAGALLHNLLEGWGVRGLMIYAGTLHLHLEVTGCLLSLQAALVFVRSVLGAIQQRSPGPIVTALRENLAFLIPLIILLFAIAAILEVFWSTWWVYNLTHGPVSWTYFYTHVAAVEL
;
A
#
# COMPACT_ATOMS: atom_id res chain seq x y z
N MET A 1 -22.17 -20.09 -17.18
CA MET A 1 -21.89 -18.74 -17.70
C MET A 1 -22.87 -17.79 -17.04
N THR A 2 -22.50 -17.21 -15.90
CA THR A 2 -23.23 -16.08 -15.32
C THR A 2 -22.53 -14.83 -15.82
N SER A 3 -23.27 -13.98 -16.53
CA SER A 3 -22.82 -12.65 -16.93
C SER A 3 -22.56 -11.82 -15.68
N GLY A 4 -21.32 -11.86 -15.19
CA GLY A 4 -20.89 -10.97 -14.13
C GLY A 4 -20.85 -9.55 -14.67
N SER A 5 -21.45 -8.61 -13.94
CA SER A 5 -21.39 -7.21 -14.30
C SER A 5 -19.92 -6.76 -14.33
N ARG A 6 -19.58 -5.74 -15.13
CA ARG A 6 -18.22 -5.17 -15.17
C ARG A 6 -17.70 -4.72 -13.78
N TRP A 7 -18.60 -4.58 -12.80
CA TRP A 7 -18.32 -4.23 -11.41
C TRP A 7 -17.98 -5.43 -10.52
N ASP A 8 -18.33 -6.65 -10.93
CA ASP A 8 -18.09 -7.88 -10.16
C ASP A 8 -16.59 -8.22 -10.06
N GLY A 9 -15.76 -7.58 -10.89
CA GLY A 9 -14.30 -7.67 -10.85
C GLY A 9 -13.62 -6.65 -9.93
N ILE A 10 -14.33 -5.62 -9.44
CA ILE A 10 -13.76 -4.52 -8.64
C ILE A 10 -13.73 -4.86 -7.16
N ILE A 11 -14.74 -5.59 -6.68
CA ILE A 11 -14.78 -6.07 -5.31
C ILE A 11 -13.96 -7.36 -5.24
N PRO A 12 -12.90 -7.43 -4.41
CA PRO A 12 -12.13 -8.66 -4.24
C PRO A 12 -13.02 -9.82 -3.83
N HIS A 13 -12.73 -11.02 -4.33
CA HIS A 13 -13.48 -12.22 -3.99
C HIS A 13 -13.57 -12.40 -2.46
N PRO A 14 -14.72 -12.83 -1.88
CA PRO A 14 -14.88 -12.97 -0.43
C PRO A 14 -13.79 -13.81 0.25
N GLY A 15 -13.29 -14.84 -0.45
CA GLY A 15 -12.16 -15.65 0.04
C GLY A 15 -10.84 -14.87 0.15
N ILE A 16 -10.59 -13.90 -0.73
CA ILE A 16 -9.42 -13.00 -0.64
C ILE A 16 -9.58 -12.06 0.56
N LEU A 17 -10.77 -11.50 0.75
CA LEU A 17 -11.07 -10.64 1.91
C LEU A 17 -10.90 -11.41 3.22
N ALA A 18 -11.47 -12.62 3.32
CA ALA A 18 -11.31 -13.47 4.49
C ALA A 18 -9.85 -13.81 4.76
N PHE A 19 -9.09 -14.17 3.72
CA PHE A 19 -7.66 -14.44 3.84
C PHE A 19 -6.87 -13.22 4.33
N ALA A 20 -7.13 -12.04 3.77
CA ALA A 20 -6.50 -10.79 4.20
C ALA A 20 -6.85 -10.44 5.66
N MET A 21 -8.10 -10.65 6.08
CA MET A 21 -8.50 -10.47 7.49
C MET A 21 -7.75 -11.42 8.42
N VAL A 22 -7.55 -12.68 8.03
CA VAL A 22 -6.77 -13.64 8.84
C VAL A 22 -5.32 -13.15 8.99
N LEU A 23 -4.70 -12.68 7.91
CA LEU A 23 -3.34 -12.10 7.97
C LEU A 23 -3.29 -10.84 8.83
N TYR A 24 -4.31 -10.00 8.75
CA TYR A 24 -4.45 -8.80 9.58
C TYR A 24 -4.50 -9.16 11.07
N PHE A 25 -5.41 -10.06 11.47
CA PHE A 25 -5.51 -10.49 12.87
C PHE A 25 -4.25 -11.24 13.32
N LEU A 26 -3.61 -12.01 12.44
CA LEU A 26 -2.32 -12.63 12.73
C LEU A 26 -1.27 -11.58 13.09
N GLY A 27 -1.16 -10.50 12.31
CA GLY A 27 -0.25 -9.40 12.61
C GLY A 27 -0.51 -8.74 13.95
N PHE A 28 -1.78 -8.47 14.25
CA PHE A 28 -2.21 -7.93 15.54
C PHE A 28 -1.79 -8.84 16.71
N VAL A 29 -2.08 -10.14 16.61
CA VAL A 29 -1.77 -11.12 17.68
C VAL A 29 -0.26 -11.33 17.82
N LEU A 30 0.49 -11.36 16.72
CA LEU A 30 1.94 -11.50 16.77
C LEU A 30 2.58 -10.35 17.52
N ASP A 31 2.21 -9.11 17.20
CA ASP A 31 2.73 -7.95 17.92
C ASP A 31 2.32 -7.96 19.40
N ALA A 32 1.04 -8.24 19.70
CA ALA A 32 0.54 -8.41 21.07
C ALA A 32 1.26 -9.50 21.89
N SER A 33 1.84 -10.49 21.22
CA SER A 33 2.62 -11.55 21.87
C SER A 33 4.08 -11.18 22.13
N GLY A 34 4.47 -9.93 21.90
CA GLY A 34 5.84 -9.44 22.05
C GLY A 34 6.77 -9.81 20.89
N ARG A 35 6.22 -10.31 19.78
CA ARG A 35 6.98 -10.52 18.54
C ARG A 35 6.89 -9.25 17.72
N SER A 36 7.78 -8.30 18.03
CA SER A 36 7.92 -7.09 17.23
C SER A 36 8.15 -7.49 15.78
N LEU A 37 7.14 -7.22 14.95
CA LEU A 37 7.28 -7.25 13.52
C LEU A 37 8.03 -5.98 13.16
N ALA A 38 9.14 -6.10 12.43
CA ALA A 38 9.88 -4.93 12.00
C ALA A 38 8.94 -3.96 11.26
N TYR A 39 8.61 -2.85 11.90
CA TYR A 39 7.85 -1.73 11.36
C TYR A 39 8.75 -0.94 10.41
N GLY A 40 9.11 -1.59 9.31
CA GLY A 40 9.83 -1.01 8.21
C GLY A 40 9.11 -1.50 6.98
N PHE A 41 8.32 -0.60 6.39
CA PHE A 41 7.34 -0.94 5.36
C PHE A 41 7.98 -1.80 4.29
N LEU A 42 9.19 -1.42 3.83
CA LEU A 42 10.20 -2.25 3.16
C LEU A 42 11.61 -1.68 3.47
N THR A 43 12.23 -2.05 4.60
CA THR A 43 13.65 -1.78 4.99
C THR A 43 14.21 -0.35 5.02
N GLY A 44 13.47 0.70 4.66
CA GLY A 44 13.99 2.07 4.67
C GLY A 44 13.96 2.70 6.06
N ASP A 45 15.14 2.83 6.70
CA ASP A 45 15.36 3.88 7.70
C ASP A 45 15.15 5.24 7.00
N MET A 46 13.93 5.76 7.03
CA MET A 46 13.63 7.07 6.45
C MET A 46 13.97 8.17 7.45
N VAL A 47 15.26 8.45 7.59
CA VAL A 47 15.67 9.77 8.06
C VAL A 47 15.42 10.74 6.91
N VAL A 48 14.30 11.45 6.96
CA VAL A 48 13.99 12.51 6.00
C VAL A 48 14.86 13.71 6.38
N HIS A 49 16.07 13.75 5.84
CA HIS A 49 16.94 14.91 5.96
C HIS A 49 16.40 16.02 5.05
N PHE A 50 15.77 17.01 5.66
CA PHE A 50 15.50 18.26 4.98
C PHE A 50 16.83 19.01 4.86
N SER A 51 17.17 19.43 3.65
CA SER A 51 18.43 20.15 3.43
C SER A 51 18.38 21.49 4.16
N THR A 52 19.51 21.91 4.71
CA THR A 52 19.62 23.13 5.52
C THR A 52 19.38 24.41 4.71
N PHE A 53 19.48 24.33 3.38
CA PHE A 53 19.13 25.42 2.45
C PHE A 53 18.82 24.88 1.04
N PRO A 54 17.53 24.62 0.75
CA PRO A 54 17.03 24.84 -0.60
C PRO A 54 15.73 25.67 -0.60
N GLY A 55 15.44 26.32 -1.72
CA GLY A 55 14.13 26.92 -1.93
C GLY A 55 13.03 25.83 -1.91
N PHE A 56 11.77 26.23 -1.67
CA PHE A 56 10.58 25.35 -1.72
C PHE A 56 10.63 24.31 -2.86
N ARG A 57 11.15 24.67 -4.04
CA ARG A 57 11.31 23.78 -5.19
C ARG A 57 12.20 22.57 -4.93
N GLU A 58 13.41 22.78 -4.42
CA GLU A 58 14.41 21.70 -4.28
C GLU A 58 14.01 20.70 -3.18
N GLN A 59 13.36 21.17 -2.11
CA GLN A 59 12.83 20.30 -1.04
C GLN A 59 11.54 19.58 -1.45
N PHE A 60 10.54 20.28 -2.01
CA PHE A 60 9.22 19.71 -2.29
C PHE A 60 9.11 19.06 -3.67
N ILE A 61 9.55 19.78 -4.69
CA ILE A 61 9.41 19.32 -6.08
C ILE A 61 10.48 18.27 -6.35
N ASP A 62 11.74 18.55 -5.99
CA ASP A 62 12.83 17.67 -6.41
C ASP A 62 13.00 16.49 -5.43
N TYR A 63 13.18 16.72 -4.13
CA TYR A 63 13.47 15.64 -3.17
C TYR A 63 12.23 14.81 -2.77
N LEU A 64 11.16 15.43 -2.26
CA LEU A 64 9.98 14.67 -1.80
C LEU A 64 9.24 14.00 -2.96
N SER A 65 9.14 14.65 -4.14
CA SER A 65 8.54 13.99 -5.31
C SER A 65 9.41 12.85 -5.85
N ALA A 66 10.75 12.98 -5.82
CA ALA A 66 11.63 11.86 -6.16
C ALA A 66 11.44 10.69 -5.18
N THR A 67 11.36 10.98 -3.89
CA THR A 67 11.10 9.95 -2.86
C THR A 67 9.77 9.24 -3.10
N ALA A 68 8.69 9.99 -3.31
CA ALA A 68 7.37 9.43 -3.62
C ALA A 68 7.39 8.62 -4.92
N LEU A 69 8.12 9.07 -5.94
CA LEU A 69 8.28 8.34 -7.19
C LEU A 69 9.01 7.00 -6.99
N TRP A 70 10.09 6.98 -6.20
CA TRP A 70 10.82 5.75 -5.89
C TRP A 70 9.98 4.74 -5.11
N VAL A 71 9.22 5.22 -4.12
CA VAL A 71 8.24 4.40 -3.39
C VAL A 71 7.22 3.80 -4.35
N PHE A 72 6.62 4.62 -5.21
CA PHE A 72 5.66 4.17 -6.20
C PHE A 72 6.26 3.11 -7.15
N ILE A 73 7.43 3.37 -7.72
CA ILE A 73 8.12 2.44 -8.64
C ILE A 73 8.42 1.11 -7.94
N SER A 74 8.91 1.15 -6.70
CA SER A 74 9.20 -0.04 -5.91
C SER A 74 7.93 -0.88 -5.72
N ASN A 75 6.86 -0.26 -5.21
CA ASN A 75 5.61 -0.94 -4.90
C ASN A 75 4.94 -1.50 -6.16
N ILE A 76 4.87 -0.72 -7.24
CA ILE A 76 4.23 -1.19 -8.48
C ILE A 76 5.02 -2.29 -9.17
N THR A 77 6.36 -2.27 -9.06
CA THR A 77 7.22 -3.35 -9.57
C THR A 77 6.92 -4.65 -8.83
N GLN A 78 6.91 -4.61 -7.49
CA GLN A 78 6.62 -5.80 -6.68
C GLN A 78 5.24 -6.35 -6.97
N VAL A 79 4.23 -5.49 -7.06
CA VAL A 79 2.84 -5.90 -7.35
C VAL A 79 2.70 -6.47 -8.76
N THR A 80 3.32 -5.85 -9.76
CA THR A 80 3.24 -6.32 -11.15
C THR A 80 3.92 -7.68 -11.30
N VAL A 81 5.11 -7.84 -10.72
CA VAL A 81 5.81 -9.14 -10.67
C VAL A 81 4.94 -10.18 -9.97
N PHE A 82 4.27 -9.81 -8.87
CA PHE A 82 3.39 -10.71 -8.13
C PHE A 82 2.22 -11.18 -8.99
N ILE A 83 1.53 -10.26 -9.67
CA ILE A 83 0.34 -10.58 -10.49
C ILE A 83 0.65 -11.63 -11.56
N PHE A 84 1.79 -11.49 -12.25
CA PHE A 84 2.11 -12.33 -13.39
C PHE A 84 2.96 -13.57 -13.05
N THR A 85 3.65 -13.59 -11.90
CA THR A 85 4.60 -14.67 -11.56
C THR A 85 4.43 -15.26 -10.17
N LEU A 86 3.68 -14.62 -9.28
CA LEU A 86 3.57 -14.92 -7.85
C LEU A 86 4.90 -14.83 -7.06
N ALA A 87 6.01 -14.41 -7.67
CA ALA A 87 7.33 -14.43 -7.05
C ALA A 87 7.45 -13.52 -5.81
N THR A 88 6.82 -12.34 -5.87
CA THR A 88 6.81 -11.33 -4.80
C THR A 88 5.59 -11.47 -3.89
N VAL A 89 5.13 -12.70 -3.64
CA VAL A 89 3.99 -12.96 -2.74
C VAL A 89 4.25 -12.47 -1.32
N TYR A 90 5.46 -12.68 -0.79
CA TYR A 90 5.80 -12.30 0.58
C TYR A 90 5.58 -10.80 0.86
N PRO A 91 6.17 -9.85 0.10
CA PRO A 91 5.95 -8.44 0.38
C PRO A 91 4.49 -8.00 0.18
N VAL A 92 3.78 -8.56 -0.81
CA VAL A 92 2.35 -8.26 -1.01
C VAL A 92 1.50 -8.71 0.16
N LEU A 93 1.79 -9.89 0.75
CA LEU A 93 1.04 -10.39 1.91
C LEU A 93 1.46 -9.72 3.22
N LYS A 94 2.74 -9.31 3.33
CA LYS A 94 3.29 -8.64 4.51
C LYS A 94 2.49 -7.38 4.86
N ILE A 95 1.94 -6.67 3.88
CA ILE A 95 1.14 -5.46 4.08
C ILE A 95 -0.02 -5.66 5.07
N PHE A 96 -0.71 -6.80 4.97
CA PHE A 96 -1.90 -7.10 5.78
C PHE A 96 -1.50 -7.35 7.22
N ILE A 97 -0.41 -8.11 7.41
CA ILE A 97 0.17 -8.41 8.71
C ILE A 97 0.65 -7.11 9.37
N LEU A 98 1.36 -6.26 8.62
CA LEU A 98 1.88 -4.99 9.12
C LEU A 98 0.76 -4.03 9.53
N ALA A 99 -0.33 -3.97 8.75
CA ALA A 99 -1.49 -3.13 9.08
C ALA A 99 -2.14 -3.56 10.42
N GLY A 100 -2.26 -4.86 10.67
CA GLY A 100 -2.79 -5.37 11.94
C GLY A 100 -1.86 -5.13 13.13
N ALA A 101 -0.55 -5.36 12.92
CA ALA A 101 0.48 -5.08 13.91
C ALA A 101 0.53 -3.59 14.28
N LEU A 102 0.39 -2.69 13.29
CA LEU A 102 0.40 -1.25 13.52
C LEU A 102 -0.81 -0.83 14.38
N LEU A 103 -1.98 -1.39 14.12
CA LEU A 103 -3.16 -1.11 14.95
C LEU A 103 -2.92 -1.49 16.42
N HIS A 104 -2.36 -2.68 16.67
CA HIS A 104 -2.06 -3.11 18.04
C HIS A 104 -1.09 -2.13 18.72
N ASN A 105 0.05 -1.84 18.08
CA ASN A 105 1.07 -0.94 18.61
C ASN A 105 0.52 0.46 18.93
N LEU A 106 -0.30 1.01 18.03
CA LEU A 106 -0.95 2.31 18.26
C LEU A 106 -1.96 2.27 19.41
N LEU A 107 -2.71 1.18 19.57
CA LEU A 107 -3.63 1.00 20.69
C LEU A 107 -2.89 0.86 22.02
N GLU A 108 -1.80 0.10 22.04
CA GLU A 108 -0.99 -0.09 23.25
C GLU A 108 -0.31 1.22 23.68
N GLY A 109 0.29 1.96 22.74
CA GLY A 109 1.01 3.20 23.05
C GLY A 109 0.11 4.41 23.27
N TRP A 110 -1.01 4.52 22.54
CA TRP A 110 -1.81 5.76 22.45
C TRP A 110 -3.30 5.56 22.78
N GLY A 111 -3.72 4.34 23.15
CA GLY A 111 -5.10 4.02 23.47
C GLY A 111 -6.05 4.34 22.31
N VAL A 112 -7.22 4.92 22.63
CA VAL A 112 -8.24 5.28 21.63
C VAL A 112 -7.72 6.31 20.61
N ARG A 113 -6.75 7.16 20.97
CA ARG A 113 -6.14 8.10 20.01
C ARG A 113 -5.36 7.37 18.92
N GLY A 114 -4.82 6.19 19.22
CA GLY A 114 -4.20 5.30 18.24
C GLY A 114 -5.14 4.92 17.11
N LEU A 115 -6.45 4.79 17.37
CA LEU A 115 -7.45 4.53 16.32
C LEU A 115 -7.57 5.70 15.33
N MET A 116 -7.49 6.94 15.83
CA MET A 116 -7.55 8.13 14.96
C MET A 116 -6.29 8.26 14.11
N ILE A 117 -5.12 7.96 14.70
CA ILE A 117 -3.84 7.94 13.98
C ILE A 117 -3.88 6.85 12.89
N TYR A 118 -4.32 5.65 13.22
CA TYR A 118 -4.47 4.55 12.28
C TYR A 118 -5.50 4.86 11.17
N ALA A 119 -6.61 5.52 11.49
CA ALA A 119 -7.55 5.99 10.46
C ALA A 119 -6.89 7.06 9.56
N GLY A 120 -6.03 7.90 10.13
CA GLY A 120 -5.26 8.93 9.45
C GLY A 120 -4.12 8.40 8.55
N THR A 121 -3.70 7.14 8.67
CA THR A 121 -2.72 6.51 7.76
C THR A 121 -3.37 6.14 6.43
N LEU A 122 -3.86 7.15 5.70
CA LEU A 122 -4.61 6.97 4.45
C LEU A 122 -3.80 6.24 3.37
N HIS A 123 -2.48 6.46 3.31
CA HIS A 123 -1.60 5.74 2.39
C HIS A 123 -1.67 4.22 2.63
N LEU A 124 -1.59 3.78 3.88
CA LEU A 124 -1.65 2.37 4.26
C LEU A 124 -2.96 1.71 3.81
N HIS A 125 -4.09 2.40 3.99
CA HIS A 125 -5.40 1.89 3.57
C HIS A 125 -5.48 1.72 2.05
N LEU A 126 -4.87 2.65 1.29
CA LEU A 126 -4.78 2.54 -0.16
C LEU A 126 -3.87 1.39 -0.60
N GLU A 127 -2.76 1.15 0.09
CA GLU A 127 -1.84 0.05 -0.22
C GLU A 127 -2.44 -1.31 0.11
N VAL A 128 -3.11 -1.44 1.26
CA VAL A 128 -3.89 -2.63 1.62
C VAL A 128 -4.93 -2.90 0.54
N THR A 129 -5.64 -1.87 0.08
CA THR A 129 -6.63 -2.00 -1.01
C THR A 129 -5.96 -2.39 -2.33
N GLY A 130 -4.83 -1.77 -2.67
CA GLY A 130 -4.03 -2.09 -3.86
C GLY A 130 -3.55 -3.54 -3.84
N CYS A 131 -3.07 -4.05 -2.71
CA CYS A 131 -2.67 -5.44 -2.53
C CYS A 131 -3.85 -6.42 -2.62
N LEU A 132 -5.04 -6.07 -2.11
CA LEU A 132 -6.25 -6.88 -2.29
C LEU A 132 -6.61 -7.02 -3.77
N LEU A 133 -6.60 -5.91 -4.52
CA LEU A 133 -6.85 -5.92 -5.97
C LEU A 133 -5.74 -6.67 -6.72
N SER A 134 -4.51 -6.64 -6.23
CA SER A 134 -3.38 -7.39 -6.79
C SER A 134 -3.56 -8.90 -6.60
N LEU A 135 -4.06 -9.35 -5.46
CA LEU A 135 -4.46 -10.74 -5.23
C LEU A 135 -5.59 -11.16 -6.19
N GLN A 136 -6.58 -10.30 -6.39
CA GLN A 136 -7.66 -10.53 -7.35
C GLN A 136 -7.13 -10.63 -8.79
N ALA A 137 -6.25 -9.71 -9.21
CA ALA A 137 -5.62 -9.71 -10.52
C ALA A 137 -4.75 -10.97 -10.74
N ALA A 138 -3.96 -11.37 -9.74
CA ALA A 138 -3.18 -12.61 -9.78
C ALA A 138 -4.08 -13.85 -9.94
N LEU A 139 -5.19 -13.92 -9.19
CA LEU A 139 -6.15 -15.01 -9.30
C LEU A 139 -6.78 -15.09 -10.70
N VAL A 140 -7.18 -13.94 -11.27
CA VAL A 140 -7.70 -13.86 -12.64
C VAL A 140 -6.66 -14.33 -13.65
N PHE A 141 -5.41 -13.87 -13.51
CA PHE A 141 -4.33 -14.25 -14.41
C PHE A 141 -4.05 -15.76 -14.35
N VAL A 142 -3.84 -16.31 -13.16
CA VAL A 142 -3.57 -17.75 -12.96
C VAL A 142 -4.72 -18.62 -13.50
N ARG A 143 -5.98 -18.26 -13.24
CA ARG A 143 -7.13 -18.97 -13.79
C ARG A 143 -7.16 -18.94 -15.32
N SER A 144 -6.79 -17.81 -15.92
CA SER A 144 -6.74 -17.69 -17.38
C SER A 144 -5.62 -18.52 -18.01
N VAL A 145 -4.45 -18.60 -17.37
CA VAL A 145 -3.34 -19.47 -17.79
C VAL A 145 -3.75 -20.94 -17.72
N LEU A 146 -4.35 -21.37 -16.61
CA LEU A 146 -4.85 -22.74 -16.45
C LEU A 146 -5.93 -23.08 -17.49
N GLY A 147 -6.86 -22.14 -17.74
CA GLY A 147 -7.88 -22.28 -18.77
C GLY A 147 -7.28 -22.39 -20.18
N ALA A 148 -6.25 -21.59 -20.49
CA ALA A 148 -5.56 -21.64 -21.77
C ALA A 148 -4.85 -22.98 -22.00
N ILE A 149 -4.24 -23.56 -20.95
CA ILE A 149 -3.63 -24.90 -21.00
C ILE A 149 -4.70 -25.97 -21.26
N GLN A 150 -5.82 -25.92 -20.52
CA GLN A 150 -6.91 -26.89 -20.65
C GLN A 150 -7.57 -26.84 -22.04
N GLN A 151 -7.79 -25.64 -22.56
CA GLN A 151 -8.44 -25.42 -23.86
C GLN A 151 -7.45 -25.44 -25.03
N ARG A 152 -6.14 -25.55 -24.75
CA ARG A 152 -5.04 -25.45 -25.73
C ARG A 152 -5.18 -24.24 -26.66
N SER A 153 -5.63 -23.12 -26.11
CA SER A 153 -5.95 -21.90 -26.85
C SER A 153 -5.57 -20.68 -26.02
N PRO A 154 -5.05 -19.60 -26.63
CA PRO A 154 -4.78 -18.35 -25.92
C PRO A 154 -6.04 -17.58 -25.55
N GLY A 155 -7.22 -18.00 -26.05
CA GLY A 155 -8.51 -17.31 -25.84
C GLY A 155 -8.77 -16.87 -24.40
N PRO A 156 -8.66 -17.76 -23.39
CA PRO A 156 -8.87 -17.40 -21.98
C PRO A 156 -7.96 -16.28 -21.48
N ILE A 157 -6.68 -16.26 -21.88
CA ILE A 157 -5.72 -15.20 -21.49
C ILE A 157 -6.10 -13.88 -22.15
N VAL A 158 -6.43 -13.90 -23.45
CA VAL A 158 -6.85 -12.70 -24.19
C VAL A 158 -8.10 -12.08 -23.57
N THR A 159 -9.09 -12.91 -23.25
CA THR A 159 -10.31 -12.48 -22.56
C THR A 159 -9.99 -11.89 -21.18
N ALA A 160 -9.18 -12.57 -20.36
CA ALA A 160 -8.80 -12.07 -19.05
C ALA A 160 -8.07 -10.72 -19.11
N LEU A 161 -7.16 -10.55 -20.08
CA LEU A 161 -6.46 -9.30 -20.31
C LEU A 161 -7.43 -8.17 -20.68
N ARG A 162 -8.33 -8.42 -21.64
CA ARG A 162 -9.23 -7.38 -22.18
C ARG A 162 -10.36 -7.00 -21.21
N GLU A 163 -10.92 -7.98 -20.50
CA GLU A 163 -12.16 -7.78 -19.75
C GLU A 163 -11.92 -7.48 -18.27
N ASN A 164 -10.84 -8.01 -17.68
CA ASN A 164 -10.56 -7.90 -16.25
C ASN A 164 -9.29 -7.10 -15.97
N LEU A 165 -8.14 -7.55 -16.47
CA LEU A 165 -6.84 -6.96 -16.12
C LEU A 165 -6.66 -5.56 -16.71
N ALA A 166 -7.24 -5.26 -17.87
CA ALA A 166 -7.24 -3.93 -18.46
C ALA A 166 -7.88 -2.86 -17.56
N PHE A 167 -8.76 -3.25 -16.63
CA PHE A 167 -9.32 -2.34 -15.63
C PHE A 167 -8.57 -2.42 -14.30
N LEU A 168 -8.28 -3.63 -13.81
CA LEU A 168 -7.63 -3.84 -12.52
C LEU A 168 -6.23 -3.22 -12.46
N ILE A 169 -5.41 -3.40 -13.50
CA ILE A 169 -4.01 -2.92 -13.49
C ILE A 169 -3.95 -1.39 -13.39
N PRO A 170 -4.67 -0.59 -14.22
CA PRO A 170 -4.70 0.86 -14.07
C PRO A 170 -5.22 1.33 -12.70
N LEU A 171 -6.23 0.65 -12.15
CA LEU A 171 -6.75 1.00 -10.82
C LEU A 171 -5.70 0.74 -9.73
N ILE A 172 -5.01 -0.40 -9.77
CA ILE A 172 -3.89 -0.72 -8.86
C ILE A 172 -2.79 0.34 -8.99
N ILE A 173 -2.38 0.69 -10.21
CA ILE A 173 -1.39 1.74 -10.48
C ILE A 173 -1.83 3.06 -9.83
N LEU A 174 -3.08 3.47 -10.02
CA LEU A 174 -3.62 4.70 -9.46
C LEU A 174 -3.60 4.69 -7.93
N LEU A 175 -4.02 3.59 -7.30
CA LEU A 175 -4.02 3.47 -5.83
C LEU A 175 -2.60 3.58 -5.27
N PHE A 176 -1.63 2.88 -5.85
CA PHE A 176 -0.24 2.95 -5.39
C PHE A 176 0.41 4.31 -5.66
N ALA A 177 0.03 5.01 -6.74
CA ALA A 177 0.51 6.36 -7.00
C ALA A 177 0.00 7.35 -5.94
N ILE A 178 -1.30 7.30 -5.61
CA ILE A 178 -1.89 8.14 -4.56
C ILE A 178 -1.30 7.77 -3.20
N ALA A 179 -1.16 6.47 -2.91
CA ALA A 179 -0.56 6.00 -1.67
C ALA A 179 0.84 6.55 -1.47
N ALA A 180 1.72 6.46 -2.48
CA ALA A 180 3.09 6.97 -2.37
C ALA A 180 3.15 8.49 -2.15
N ILE A 181 2.25 9.26 -2.78
CA ILE A 181 2.13 10.70 -2.53
C ILE A 181 1.69 10.96 -1.09
N LEU A 182 0.65 10.26 -0.62
CA LEU A 182 0.19 10.42 0.77
C LEU A 182 1.25 9.94 1.78
N GLU A 183 1.97 8.87 1.48
CA GLU A 183 3.01 8.35 2.36
C GLU A 183 4.06 9.43 2.64
N VAL A 184 4.55 10.09 1.60
CA VAL A 184 5.58 11.10 1.72
C VAL A 184 5.03 12.44 2.21
N PHE A 185 3.92 12.92 1.67
CA PHE A 185 3.43 14.29 1.93
C PHE A 185 2.36 14.40 3.03
N TRP A 186 1.71 13.31 3.40
CA TRP A 186 0.72 13.32 4.48
C TRP A 186 1.33 12.80 5.79
N SER A 187 2.11 11.74 5.74
CA SER A 187 2.70 11.14 6.95
C SER A 187 3.75 12.04 7.60
N THR A 188 4.61 12.70 6.80
CA THR A 188 5.61 13.64 7.34
C THR A 188 4.98 14.82 8.07
N TRP A 189 3.89 15.37 7.55
CA TRP A 189 3.13 16.45 8.20
C TRP A 189 2.43 15.98 9.48
N TRP A 190 1.79 14.80 9.44
CA TRP A 190 1.14 14.25 10.62
C TRP A 190 2.11 13.93 11.75
N VAL A 191 3.24 13.30 11.43
CA VAL A 191 4.23 12.98 12.45
C VAL A 191 4.80 14.24 13.07
N TYR A 192 5.08 15.27 12.26
CA TYR A 192 5.51 16.56 12.81
C TYR A 192 4.49 17.17 13.77
N ASN A 193 3.21 17.19 13.39
CA ASN A 193 2.14 17.71 14.24
C ASN A 193 2.00 16.95 15.56
N LEU A 194 2.20 15.63 15.52
CA LEU A 194 2.13 14.78 16.71
C LEU A 194 3.32 14.97 17.65
N THR A 195 4.49 15.32 17.12
CA THR A 195 5.74 15.46 17.88
C THR A 195 5.99 16.89 18.39
N HIS A 196 5.64 17.90 17.59
CA HIS A 196 5.98 19.31 17.86
C HIS A 196 4.76 20.22 18.08
N GLY A 197 3.55 19.68 17.96
CA GLY A 197 2.29 20.41 18.07
C GLY A 197 1.71 20.81 16.70
N PRO A 198 0.40 21.11 16.65
CA PRO A 198 -0.32 21.29 15.40
C PRO A 198 0.09 22.57 14.66
N VAL A 199 0.51 22.42 13.41
CA VAL A 199 0.78 23.50 12.47
C VAL A 199 0.00 23.30 11.18
N SER A 200 -0.29 24.41 10.48
CA SER A 200 -0.94 24.32 9.17
C SER A 200 -0.01 23.64 8.16
N TRP A 201 -0.62 23.00 7.17
CA TRP A 201 0.11 22.32 6.08
C TRP A 201 1.06 23.29 5.35
N THR A 202 0.59 24.50 5.09
CA THR A 202 1.41 25.58 4.50
C THR A 202 2.58 25.96 5.39
N TYR A 203 2.38 26.09 6.71
CA TYR A 203 3.45 26.45 7.64
C TYR A 203 4.53 25.36 7.70
N PHE A 204 4.12 24.10 7.87
CA PHE A 204 5.02 22.94 7.90
C PHE A 204 5.96 22.95 6.69
N TYR A 205 5.40 23.13 5.50
CA TYR A 205 6.15 23.07 4.25
C TYR A 205 6.85 24.35 3.82
N THR A 206 6.74 25.42 4.61
CA THR A 206 7.49 26.65 4.35
C THR A 206 8.52 26.95 5.43
N HIS A 207 8.43 26.34 6.62
CA HIS A 207 9.24 26.71 7.79
C HIS A 207 9.93 25.52 8.49
N VAL A 208 9.55 24.27 8.21
CA VAL A 208 10.18 23.10 8.86
C VAL A 208 11.31 22.55 8.00
N ALA A 209 12.52 22.59 8.58
CA ALA A 209 13.77 22.27 7.92
C ALA A 209 14.38 20.93 8.37
N ALA A 210 13.67 20.11 9.15
CA ALA A 210 13.99 18.72 9.49
C ALA A 210 12.80 18.05 10.19
N VAL A 211 12.53 16.77 9.90
CA VAL A 211 11.67 15.89 10.73
C VAL A 211 12.42 14.59 10.94
N GLU A 212 12.81 14.33 12.19
CA GLU A 212 13.30 13.01 12.59
C GLU A 212 12.08 12.14 12.93
N LEU A 213 11.97 11.01 12.21
CA LEU A 213 10.91 10.00 12.34
C LEU A 213 11.36 8.87 13.25
#